data_AF-A0A7C1N5W6-F1
#
_entry.id   AF-A0A7C1N5W6-F1
#
_cell.length_a   1.000
_cell.length_b   1.000
_cell.length_c   1.000
_cell.angle_alpha   90.00
_cell.angle_beta   90.00
_cell.angle_gamma   90.00
#
_symmetry.space_group_name_H-M   'P 1'
#
loop_
_entity.id
_entity.type
_entity.pdbx_description
1 polymer ?
#
loop_
_entity_poly.entity_id
_entity_poly.type
_entity_poly.pdbx_seq_one_letter_code
_entity_poly.pdbx_strand_id
1 'polypeptide(L)'
;MTPQPKKKRIRLKGKAYTEFKRLIYHKAEGKCFICGVIKPITINGVFNEYLCAHVYHIKSRGSGGEDTEENCRISCFDCHRTDHDGCLCEYVKCQRYYNKDCLVHRT
;
A
#
# COMPACT_ATOMS: atom_id res chain seq x y z
N MET A 1 20.90 -3.24 -32.83
CA MET A 1 20.55 -3.65 -31.45
C MET A 1 19.39 -4.64 -31.53
N THR A 2 19.58 -5.88 -31.10
CA THR A 2 18.46 -6.83 -31.00
C THR A 2 17.55 -6.38 -29.83
N PRO A 3 16.24 -6.21 -30.05
CA PRO A 3 15.33 -5.84 -28.97
C PRO A 3 15.31 -6.96 -27.94
N GLN A 4 15.75 -6.66 -26.72
CA GLN A 4 15.65 -7.63 -25.64
C GLN A 4 14.19 -7.70 -25.16
N PRO A 5 13.67 -8.91 -24.87
CA PRO A 5 12.34 -9.06 -24.32
C PRO A 5 12.26 -8.35 -22.97
N LYS A 6 11.26 -7.47 -22.81
CA LYS A 6 11.02 -6.79 -21.53
C LYS A 6 10.73 -7.84 -20.45
N LYS A 7 11.43 -7.75 -19.32
CA LYS A 7 11.20 -8.63 -18.17
C LYS A 7 9.70 -8.61 -17.80
N LYS A 8 9.10 -9.80 -17.65
CA LYS A 8 7.71 -9.92 -17.24
C LYS A 8 7.56 -9.42 -15.80
N ARG A 9 6.56 -8.57 -15.58
CA ARG A 9 6.25 -8.03 -14.25
C ARG A 9 5.72 -9.12 -13.35
N ILE A 10 6.23 -9.19 -12.12
CA ILE A 10 5.72 -10.12 -11.10
C ILE A 10 4.42 -9.56 -10.53
N ARG A 11 3.30 -10.26 -10.77
CA ARG A 11 1.98 -9.91 -10.23
C ARG A 11 1.33 -11.16 -9.63
N LEU A 12 1.35 -11.22 -8.31
CA LEU A 12 0.82 -12.34 -7.55
C LEU A 12 -0.70 -12.24 -7.46
N LYS A 13 -1.37 -13.40 -7.50
CA LYS A 13 -2.84 -13.51 -7.41
C LYS A 13 -3.24 -14.62 -6.44
N GLY A 14 -4.47 -14.56 -5.95
CA GLY A 14 -5.08 -15.62 -5.13
C GLY A 14 -4.24 -16.04 -3.93
N LYS A 15 -3.97 -17.35 -3.83
CA LYS A 15 -3.21 -17.96 -2.74
C LYS A 15 -1.78 -17.40 -2.64
N ALA A 16 -1.08 -17.27 -3.76
CA ALA A 16 0.28 -16.74 -3.79
C ALA A 16 0.37 -15.31 -3.26
N TYR A 17 -0.61 -14.45 -3.61
CA TYR A 17 -0.65 -13.10 -3.05
C TYR A 17 -0.95 -13.10 -1.55
N THR A 18 -1.80 -14.01 -1.08
CA THR A 18 -2.13 -14.16 0.34
C THR A 18 -0.92 -14.60 1.16
N GLU A 19 -0.14 -15.55 0.66
CA GLU A 19 1.13 -15.98 1.26
C GLU A 19 2.15 -14.85 1.26
N PHE A 20 2.26 -14.10 0.16
CA PHE A 20 3.11 -12.92 0.09
C PHE A 20 2.72 -11.85 1.11
N LYS A 21 1.42 -11.55 1.29
CA LYS A 21 0.98 -10.63 2.37
C LYS A 21 1.46 -11.09 3.74
N ARG A 22 1.35 -12.39 4.04
CA ARG A 22 1.83 -12.95 5.31
C ARG A 22 3.33 -12.80 5.45
N LEU A 23 4.10 -13.06 4.39
CA LEU A 23 5.55 -12.90 4.38
C LEU A 23 5.95 -11.46 4.74
N ILE A 24 5.42 -10.46 4.02
CA ILE A 24 5.72 -9.05 4.26
C ILE A 24 5.27 -8.64 5.67
N TYR A 25 4.10 -9.13 6.12
CA TYR A 25 3.60 -8.89 7.46
C TYR A 25 4.54 -9.40 8.55
N HIS A 26 4.98 -10.65 8.46
CA HIS A 26 5.89 -11.25 9.43
C HIS A 26 7.26 -10.57 9.43
N LYS A 27 7.78 -10.24 8.25
CA LYS A 27 9.05 -9.50 8.13
C LYS A 27 9.00 -8.12 8.79
N ALA A 28 7.85 -7.46 8.75
CA ALA A 28 7.63 -6.17 9.40
C ALA A 28 7.16 -6.30 10.86
N GLU A 29 6.98 -7.52 11.38
CA GLU A 29 6.36 -7.77 12.70
C GLU A 29 4.99 -7.05 12.86
N GLY A 30 4.26 -6.88 11.76
CA GLY A 30 3.01 -6.12 11.71
C GLY A 30 3.14 -4.61 11.92
N LYS A 31 4.36 -4.07 12.02
CA LYS A 31 4.63 -2.63 12.20
C LYS A 31 4.42 -1.88 10.90
N CYS A 32 3.71 -0.75 10.99
CA CYS A 32 3.64 0.20 9.90
C CYS A 32 5.02 0.81 9.63
N PHE A 33 5.47 0.81 8.38
CA PHE A 33 6.78 1.35 8.01
C PHE A 33 6.87 2.89 8.16
N ILE A 34 5.72 3.59 8.22
CA ILE A 34 5.64 5.05 8.34
C ILE A 34 5.58 5.46 9.82
N CYS A 35 4.57 4.98 10.55
CA CYS A 35 4.31 5.43 11.93
C CYS A 35 4.75 4.43 13.02
N GLY A 36 5.22 3.24 12.65
CA GLY A 36 5.67 2.21 13.60
C GLY A 36 4.55 1.46 14.35
N VAL A 37 3.30 1.90 14.25
CA VAL A 37 2.16 1.26 14.93
C VAL A 37 1.96 -0.15 14.41
N ILE A 38 1.82 -1.11 15.34
CA ILE A 38 1.50 -2.50 15.02
C ILE A 38 0.01 -2.62 14.70
N LYS A 39 -0.30 -3.25 13.58
CA LYS A 39 -1.68 -3.61 13.20
C LYS A 39 -1.76 -5.11 12.95
N PRO A 40 -2.86 -5.79 13.33
CA PRO A 40 -3.04 -7.21 13.03
C PRO A 40 -3.25 -7.46 11.53
N ILE A 41 -2.94 -8.65 11.02
CA ILE A 41 -3.27 -9.00 9.62
C ILE A 41 -4.77 -9.24 9.41
N THR A 42 -5.45 -9.80 10.42
CA THR A 42 -6.89 -10.05 10.46
C THR A 42 -7.40 -9.93 11.90
N ILE A 43 -8.68 -9.63 12.07
CA ILE A 43 -9.38 -9.59 13.36
C ILE A 43 -10.49 -10.63 13.30
N ASN A 44 -10.47 -11.59 14.23
CA ASN A 44 -11.41 -12.73 14.23
C ASN A 44 -11.44 -13.49 12.89
N GLY A 45 -10.28 -13.62 12.24
CA GLY A 45 -10.15 -14.27 10.93
C GLY A 45 -10.60 -13.42 9.73
N VAL A 46 -11.15 -12.23 9.95
CA VAL A 46 -11.65 -11.33 8.91
C VAL A 46 -10.69 -10.16 8.71
N PHE A 47 -10.41 -9.82 7.45
CA PHE A 47 -9.65 -8.61 7.12
C PHE A 47 -10.55 -7.38 7.25
N ASN A 48 -10.15 -6.42 8.08
CA ASN A 48 -10.81 -5.14 8.24
C ASN A 48 -9.91 -4.03 7.71
N GLU A 49 -10.38 -3.30 6.71
CA GLU A 49 -9.61 -2.26 6.01
C GLU A 49 -9.11 -1.13 6.93
N TYR A 50 -9.83 -0.81 8.01
CA TYR A 50 -9.45 0.31 8.89
C TYR A 50 -8.53 -0.14 10.03
N LEU A 51 -8.58 -1.42 10.40
CA LEU A 51 -7.94 -1.93 11.60
C LEU A 51 -6.79 -2.88 11.31
N CYS A 52 -6.68 -3.43 10.11
CA CYS A 52 -5.65 -4.40 9.75
C CYS A 52 -4.45 -3.76 9.05
N ALA A 53 -3.35 -4.51 9.02
CA ALA A 53 -2.13 -4.19 8.30
C ALA A 53 -2.33 -4.35 6.78
N HIS A 54 -1.94 -3.36 6.01
CA HIS A 54 -2.06 -3.35 4.55
C HIS A 54 -0.69 -3.57 3.91
N VAL A 55 -0.67 -4.22 2.75
CA VAL A 55 0.51 -4.19 1.88
C VAL A 55 0.52 -2.88 1.12
N TYR A 56 1.55 -2.10 1.40
CA TYR A 56 1.89 -0.85 0.73
C TYR A 56 2.91 -1.12 -0.37
N HIS A 57 2.65 -0.63 -1.58
CA HIS A 57 3.59 -0.69 -2.69
C HIS A 57 4.28 0.67 -2.85
N ILE A 58 5.61 0.73 -2.68
CA ILE A 58 6.43 1.94 -2.87
C ILE A 58 6.24 2.50 -4.29
N LYS A 59 6.35 1.62 -5.29
CA LYS A 59 5.88 1.89 -6.64
C LYS A 59 4.54 1.21 -6.83
N SER A 60 3.49 1.98 -7.12
CA SER A 60 2.15 1.44 -7.26
C SER A 60 2.04 0.39 -8.37
N ARG A 61 1.16 -0.60 -8.20
CA ARG A 61 0.87 -1.63 -9.21
C ARG A 61 0.38 -1.06 -10.53
N GLY A 62 -0.27 0.11 -10.52
CA GLY A 62 -0.73 0.82 -11.72
C GLY A 62 0.41 1.49 -12.49
N SER A 63 1.41 2.03 -11.78
CA SER A 63 2.63 2.62 -12.37
C SER A 63 3.71 1.59 -12.70
N GLY A 64 3.40 0.30 -12.58
CA GLY A 64 4.28 -0.81 -12.95
C GLY A 64 5.17 -1.33 -11.84
N GLY A 65 4.84 -1.06 -10.57
CA GLY A 65 5.46 -1.73 -9.44
C GLY A 65 5.05 -3.20 -9.32
N GLU A 66 5.99 -4.00 -8.83
CA GLU A 66 5.89 -5.45 -8.74
C GLU A 66 5.56 -5.89 -7.31
N ASP A 67 5.05 -7.13 -7.18
CA ASP A 67 4.82 -7.77 -5.88
C ASP A 67 6.10 -8.43 -5.37
N THR A 68 7.10 -7.61 -5.01
CA THR A 68 8.37 -8.08 -4.47
C THR A 68 8.63 -7.47 -3.09
N GLU A 69 9.51 -8.10 -2.32
CA GLU A 69 9.91 -7.62 -0.99
C GLU A 69 10.60 -6.25 -1.05
N GLU A 70 11.27 -5.93 -2.16
CA GLU A 70 11.93 -4.64 -2.33
C GLU A 70 10.91 -3.51 -2.51
N ASN A 71 9.79 -3.80 -3.20
CA ASN A 71 8.76 -2.83 -3.52
C ASN A 71 7.59 -2.78 -2.51
N CYS A 72 7.48 -3.77 -1.62
CA CYS A 72 6.33 -3.90 -0.71
C CYS A 72 6.72 -3.71 0.77
N ARG A 73 5.87 -3.00 1.52
CA ARG A 73 5.98 -2.79 2.98
C ARG A 73 4.62 -3.01 3.64
N ILE A 74 4.57 -2.97 4.97
CA ILE A 74 3.31 -2.89 5.74
C ILE A 74 3.01 -1.46 6.12
N SER A 75 1.77 -1.03 5.93
CA SER A 75 1.27 0.24 6.48
C SER A 75 -0.10 0.07 7.14
N CYS A 76 -0.44 0.94 8.09
CA CYS A 76 -1.81 1.08 8.56
C CYS A 76 -2.67 1.80 7.52
N PHE A 77 -4.00 1.68 7.62
CA PHE A 77 -4.95 2.35 6.73
C PHE A 77 -4.66 3.84 6.56
N ASP A 78 -4.52 4.57 7.66
CA ASP A 78 -4.35 6.02 7.65
C ASP A 78 -3.09 6.41 6.87
N CYS A 79 -1.94 5.84 7.23
CA CYS A 79 -0.68 6.12 6.54
C CYS A 79 -0.68 5.61 5.08
N HIS A 80 -1.31 4.46 4.80
CA HIS A 80 -1.45 3.95 3.44
C HIS A 80 -2.23 4.94 2.57
N ARG A 81 -3.33 5.45 3.10
CA ARG A 81 -4.23 6.33 2.39
C ARG A 81 -3.63 7.72 2.19
N THR A 82 -2.99 8.29 3.21
CA THR A 82 -2.32 9.59 3.10
C THR A 82 -1.30 9.62 1.96
N ASP A 83 -0.55 8.52 1.79
CA ASP A 83 0.43 8.40 0.71
C ASP A 83 -0.22 8.31 -0.69
N HIS A 84 -1.28 7.49 -0.86
CA HIS A 84 -2.04 7.46 -2.13
C HIS A 84 -2.74 8.79 -2.43
N ASP A 85 -3.17 9.49 -1.38
CA ASP A 85 -3.98 10.69 -1.47
C ASP A 85 -3.16 11.98 -1.68
N GLY A 86 -1.83 11.93 -1.51
CA GLY A 86 -0.92 13.04 -1.83
C GLY A 86 -1.22 14.33 -1.06
N CYS A 87 -1.96 14.24 0.05
CA CYS A 87 -2.43 15.41 0.78
C CYS A 87 -1.83 15.40 2.19
N LEU A 88 -0.66 16.04 2.32
CA LEU A 88 -0.13 16.55 3.59
C LEU A 88 -0.86 17.85 3.96
N CYS A 89 -2.18 17.78 4.04
CA CYS A 89 -2.97 18.82 4.67
C CYS A 89 -2.96 18.53 6.17
N GLU A 90 -2.52 19.47 7.01
CA GLU A 90 -2.53 19.37 8.48
C GLU A 90 -3.93 19.06 9.07
N TYR A 91 -4.98 19.12 8.24
CA TYR A 91 -6.32 18.66 8.57
C TYR A 91 -6.58 17.25 8.03
N VAL A 92 -6.71 16.30 8.96
CA VAL A 92 -6.96 14.85 8.84
C VAL A 92 -8.28 14.48 8.09
N LYS A 93 -8.88 15.39 7.31
CA LYS A 93 -10.18 15.18 6.64
C LYS A 93 -10.23 15.73 5.21
N CYS A 94 -9.17 15.58 4.41
CA CYS A 94 -9.32 15.84 2.97
C CYS A 94 -10.05 14.66 2.31
N GLN A 95 -11.38 14.74 2.30
CA GLN A 95 -12.28 13.82 1.61
C GLN A 95 -12.06 13.92 0.09
N ARG A 96 -11.12 13.13 -0.42
CA ARG A 96 -10.83 12.99 -1.86
C ARG A 96 -12.01 12.49 -2.71
N TYR A 97 -13.17 12.20 -2.10
CA TYR A 97 -14.41 11.86 -2.80
C TYR A 97 -15.46 12.98 -2.84
N TYR A 98 -15.35 14.06 -2.05
CA TYR A 98 -16.45 15.04 -1.94
C TYR A 98 -16.09 16.53 -2.02
N ASN A 99 -14.83 16.94 -1.89
CA ASN A 99 -14.49 18.36 -2.03
C ASN A 99 -13.71 18.65 -3.32
N LYS A 100 -14.40 19.31 -4.26
CA LYS A 100 -13.86 19.78 -5.54
C LYS A 100 -12.87 20.95 -5.41
N ASP A 101 -12.64 21.43 -4.19
CA ASP A 101 -11.86 22.65 -3.92
C ASP A 101 -10.45 22.38 -3.36
N CYS A 102 -9.92 21.17 -3.53
CA CYS A 102 -8.53 20.89 -3.14
C CYS A 102 -7.56 21.57 -4.13
N LEU A 103 -6.98 22.70 -3.70
CA LEU A 103 -6.14 23.62 -4.49
C LEU A 103 -4.80 23.04 -4.99
N VAL A 104 -4.50 21.77 -4.72
CA VAL A 104 -3.21 21.11 -5.08
C VAL A 104 -3.15 20.71 -6.57
N HIS A 105 -4.22 20.93 -7.33
CA HIS A 105 -4.32 20.59 -8.76
C HIS A 105 -4.09 21.77 -9.73
N ARG A 106 -3.50 22.89 -9.29
CA ARG A 106 -3.15 24.02 -10.17
C ARG A 106 -1.64 24.23 -10.27
N THR A 107 -0.94 23.27 -10.86
CA THR A 107 0.37 23.48 -11.51
C THR A 107 0.51 22.53 -12.68
#